data_AF-A0A7R9ZEK6-F1
#
_entry.id   AF-A0A7R9ZEK6-F1
#
_cell.length_a   1.000
_cell.length_b   1.000
_cell.length_c   1.000
_cell.angle_alpha   90.00
_cell.angle_beta   90.00
_cell.angle_gamma   90.00
#
_symmetry.space_group_name_H-M   'P 1'
#
loop_
_entity.id
_entity.type
_entity.pdbx_description
1 polymer ?
#
loop_
_entity_poly.entity_id
_entity_poly.type
_entity_poly.pdbx_seq_one_letter_code
_entity_poly.pdbx_strand_id
1 'polypeptide(L)'
;MTRAMNKLCVKRGRKPQPPFPNGDVCYRGGGFDDRYRDFFFPRRKFRQPAFLATSFLESVADDFISRSRNPVKVKWLVHIHPTCKCVHVNLVTRRVPGLSDEKEYLFVPYSVFTVRSAQWNAGTETDPHVIELNAAPDNKQCPLDLPLAPWS
;
A
#
# COMPACT_ATOMS: atom_id res chain seq x y z
N MET A 1 -24.53 -13.64 -9.40
CA MET A 1 -24.94 -13.26 -8.02
C MET A 1 -23.71 -13.26 -7.13
N THR A 2 -23.17 -12.08 -6.78
CA THR A 2 -22.08 -11.96 -5.80
C THR A 2 -22.36 -10.76 -4.90
N ARG A 3 -23.23 -10.97 -3.90
CA ARG A 3 -23.49 -10.04 -2.79
C ARG A 3 -22.97 -10.69 -1.50
N ALA A 4 -21.66 -10.70 -1.31
CA ALA A 4 -21.01 -11.02 -0.03
C ALA A 4 -19.54 -10.56 -0.17
N MET A 5 -19.09 -9.47 0.46
CA MET A 5 -18.60 -9.48 1.85
C MET A 5 -18.70 -8.11 2.56
N ASN A 6 -19.09 -7.02 1.89
CA ASN A 6 -19.02 -5.66 2.49
C ASN A 6 -20.25 -5.23 3.31
N LYS A 7 -21.14 -6.15 3.69
CA LYS A 7 -22.47 -5.76 4.23
C LYS A 7 -22.56 -5.68 5.76
N LEU A 8 -21.53 -6.04 6.51
CA LEU A 8 -21.58 -6.09 7.98
C LEU A 8 -20.81 -4.99 8.73
N CYS A 9 -20.23 -3.99 8.06
CA CYS A 9 -19.47 -2.92 8.74
C CYS A 9 -19.69 -1.51 8.15
N VAL A 10 -20.89 -1.16 7.66
CA VAL A 10 -21.12 0.21 7.14
C VAL A 10 -22.45 0.79 7.61
N LYS A 11 -22.42 1.67 8.63
CA LYS A 11 -23.50 2.63 8.88
C LYS A 11 -23.30 3.82 7.93
N ARG A 12 -24.26 4.07 7.03
CA ARG A 12 -24.27 5.22 6.13
C ARG A 12 -24.42 6.51 6.96
N GLY A 13 -23.44 7.41 6.92
CA GLY A 13 -23.55 8.75 7.53
C GLY A 13 -22.28 9.37 8.14
N ARG A 14 -21.19 8.62 8.35
CA ARG A 14 -19.88 9.19 8.78
C ARG A 14 -18.72 8.44 8.11
N LYS A 15 -17.88 9.15 7.35
CA LYS A 15 -16.52 8.70 6.96
C LYS A 15 -15.56 9.39 7.94
N PRO A 16 -14.55 8.75 8.59
CA PRO A 16 -13.74 7.56 8.22
C PRO A 16 -13.69 6.48 9.33
N GLN A 17 -13.08 5.29 9.12
CA GLN A 17 -12.41 4.44 10.16
C GLN A 17 -11.73 3.23 9.48
N PRO A 18 -10.41 2.98 9.68
CA PRO A 18 -9.72 2.54 10.92
C PRO A 18 -8.66 3.56 11.43
N PRO A 19 -7.87 3.35 12.53
CA PRO A 19 -6.77 4.26 12.87
C PRO A 19 -5.87 4.47 11.65
N PHE A 20 -5.40 5.70 11.48
CA PHE A 20 -4.42 6.07 10.45
C PHE A 20 -3.03 6.15 11.09
N PRO A 21 -1.96 5.86 10.36
CA PRO A 21 -0.61 5.95 10.90
C PRO A 21 -0.27 7.40 11.26
N ASN A 22 0.57 7.57 12.28
CA ASN A 22 1.15 8.87 12.57
C ASN A 22 1.96 9.34 11.35
N GLY A 23 1.78 10.60 10.96
CA GLY A 23 2.40 11.15 9.74
C GLY A 23 1.73 10.73 8.43
N ASP A 24 0.63 9.97 8.48
CA ASP A 24 -0.14 9.56 7.30
C ASP A 24 0.68 8.70 6.30
N VAL A 25 1.65 7.92 6.77
CA VAL A 25 2.46 7.02 5.93
C VAL A 25 2.35 5.57 6.38
N CYS A 26 2.10 4.67 5.44
CA CYS A 26 2.24 3.22 5.62
C CYS A 26 3.47 2.71 4.85
N TYR A 27 4.07 1.64 5.34
CA TYR A 27 5.29 1.06 4.78
C TYR A 27 5.00 -0.34 4.22
N ARG A 28 5.70 -0.70 3.15
CA ARG A 28 5.78 -2.08 2.66
C ARG A 28 7.21 -2.36 2.26
N GLY A 29 7.71 -3.52 2.65
CA GLY A 29 9.03 -3.99 2.25
C GLY A 29 8.93 -5.25 1.41
N GLY A 30 9.93 -5.51 0.59
CA GLY A 30 10.03 -6.77 -0.14
C GLY A 30 11.07 -6.77 -1.25
N GLY A 31 10.88 -7.68 -2.19
CA GLY A 31 11.68 -7.78 -3.40
C GLY A 31 11.19 -6.89 -4.53
N PHE A 32 12.08 -6.55 -5.45
CA PHE A 32 11.79 -5.77 -6.65
C PHE A 32 12.28 -6.46 -7.92
N ASP A 33 11.67 -6.14 -9.06
CA ASP A 33 12.15 -6.57 -10.37
C ASP A 33 12.46 -5.31 -11.18
N ASP A 34 13.74 -5.13 -11.49
CA ASP A 34 14.26 -3.92 -12.14
C ASP A 34 13.66 -3.66 -13.53
N ARG A 35 13.06 -4.67 -14.16
CA ARG A 35 12.31 -4.50 -15.41
C ARG A 35 11.12 -3.54 -15.28
N TYR A 36 10.66 -3.27 -14.06
CA TYR A 36 9.54 -2.37 -13.80
C TYR A 36 9.95 -0.96 -13.36
N ARG A 37 11.24 -0.60 -13.35
CA ARG A 37 11.69 0.76 -12.94
C ARG A 37 10.95 1.86 -13.68
N ASP A 38 10.85 1.76 -14.99
CA ASP A 38 10.21 2.76 -15.85
C ASP A 38 8.71 2.90 -15.60
N PHE A 39 8.09 1.93 -14.93
CA PHE A 39 6.71 2.07 -14.49
C PHE A 39 6.58 3.18 -13.43
N PHE A 40 7.56 3.35 -12.56
CA PHE A 40 7.52 4.29 -11.44
C PHE A 40 8.03 5.69 -11.81
N PHE A 41 7.49 6.25 -12.90
CA PHE A 41 7.72 7.64 -13.26
C PHE A 41 6.82 8.58 -12.43
N PRO A 42 7.33 9.71 -11.91
CA PRO A 42 6.55 10.65 -11.10
C PRO A 42 5.23 11.06 -11.77
N ARG A 43 4.19 11.24 -10.95
CA ARG A 43 2.80 11.58 -11.34
C ARG A 43 2.05 10.50 -12.12
N ARG A 44 2.68 9.37 -12.47
CA ARG A 44 1.96 8.24 -13.08
C ARG A 44 0.90 7.73 -12.11
N LYS A 45 -0.34 7.63 -12.57
CA LYS A 45 -1.44 6.99 -11.84
C LYS A 45 -1.61 5.57 -12.34
N PHE A 46 -1.88 4.65 -11.43
CA PHE A 46 -2.14 3.26 -11.77
C PHE A 46 -3.11 2.62 -10.78
N ARG A 47 -3.66 1.47 -11.18
CA ARG A 47 -4.45 0.60 -10.30
C ARG A 47 -3.61 -0.61 -9.90
N GLN A 48 -3.63 -0.96 -8.62
CA GLN A 48 -3.06 -2.21 -8.12
C GLN A 48 -4.12 -3.31 -8.20
N PRO A 49 -4.01 -4.30 -9.11
CA PRO A 49 -5.01 -5.36 -9.28
C PRO A 49 -5.20 -6.23 -8.03
N ALA A 50 -4.12 -6.55 -7.33
CA ALA A 50 -4.17 -7.37 -6.12
C ALA A 50 -4.42 -6.53 -4.86
N PHE A 51 -4.57 -7.20 -3.71
CA PHE A 51 -4.48 -6.50 -2.42
C PHE A 51 -3.06 -5.96 -2.22
N LEU A 52 -2.93 -4.79 -1.58
CA LEU A 52 -1.63 -4.26 -1.15
C LEU A 52 -1.58 -4.22 0.38
N ALA A 53 -0.84 -5.16 0.96
CA ALA A 53 -0.56 -5.19 2.39
C ALA A 53 0.56 -4.20 2.72
N THR A 54 0.32 -3.37 3.73
CA THR A 54 1.24 -2.38 4.28
C THR A 54 1.15 -2.38 5.81
N SER A 55 2.12 -1.81 6.51
CA SER A 55 2.12 -1.65 7.97
C SER A 55 2.33 -0.20 8.35
N PHE A 56 1.85 0.20 9.53
CA PHE A 56 2.19 1.50 10.12
C PHE A 56 3.62 1.57 10.67
N LEU A 57 4.25 0.40 10.83
CA LEU A 57 5.57 0.27 11.42
C LEU A 57 6.59 0.06 10.31
N GLU A 58 7.56 0.97 10.19
CA GLU A 58 8.64 0.83 9.23
C GLU A 58 9.46 -0.44 9.47
N SER A 59 9.69 -0.80 10.74
CA SER A 59 10.41 -2.02 11.12
C SER A 59 9.78 -3.30 10.57
N VAL A 60 8.45 -3.33 10.41
CA VAL A 60 7.76 -4.47 9.80
C VAL A 60 8.09 -4.54 8.30
N ALA A 61 8.18 -3.41 7.61
CA ALA A 61 8.65 -3.39 6.23
C ALA A 61 10.11 -3.85 6.13
N ASP A 62 10.97 -3.42 7.03
CA ASP A 62 12.37 -3.86 7.07
C ASP A 62 12.49 -5.39 7.27
N ASP A 63 11.67 -5.98 8.15
CA ASP A 63 11.55 -7.43 8.31
C ASP A 63 11.13 -8.15 7.02
N PHE A 64 10.24 -7.55 6.22
CA PHE A 64 9.86 -8.12 4.92
C PHE A 64 10.96 -7.97 3.85
N ILE A 65 11.77 -6.92 3.92
CA ILE A 65 12.96 -6.75 3.05
C ILE A 65 13.98 -7.85 3.34
N SER A 66 14.32 -8.08 4.61
CA SER A 66 15.29 -9.09 5.03
C SER A 66 14.83 -10.52 4.68
N ARG A 67 13.54 -10.81 4.84
CA ARG A 67 12.95 -12.13 4.50
C ARG A 67 12.76 -12.38 3.01
N SER A 68 12.81 -11.33 2.18
CA SER A 68 12.63 -11.47 0.73
C SER A 68 13.75 -12.30 0.11
N ARG A 69 13.41 -13.29 -0.72
CA ARG A 69 14.40 -14.08 -1.47
C ARG A 69 14.88 -13.40 -2.75
N ASN A 70 14.26 -12.29 -3.14
CA ASN A 70 14.65 -11.56 -4.34
C ASN A 70 15.99 -10.84 -4.09
N PRO A 71 16.97 -10.90 -5.01
CA PRO A 71 18.24 -10.18 -4.87
C PRO A 71 18.06 -8.66 -4.77
N VAL A 72 17.10 -8.08 -5.49
CA VAL A 72 16.84 -6.63 -5.46
C VAL A 72 15.76 -6.32 -4.43
N LYS A 73 16.02 -5.33 -3.59
CA LYS A 73 15.15 -4.90 -2.49
C LYS A 73 14.54 -3.54 -2.74
N VAL A 74 13.35 -3.35 -2.18
CA VAL A 74 12.63 -2.09 -2.25
C VAL A 74 11.78 -1.87 -1.01
N LYS A 75 11.69 -0.60 -0.62
CA LYS A 75 10.80 -0.08 0.41
C LYS A 75 9.80 0.86 -0.25
N TRP A 76 8.51 0.56 -0.09
CA TRP A 76 7.42 1.43 -0.50
C TRP A 76 6.91 2.25 0.67
N LEU A 77 6.74 3.55 0.44
CA LEU A 77 6.06 4.47 1.36
C LEU A 77 4.75 4.89 0.70
N VAL A 78 3.63 4.54 1.33
CA VAL A 78 2.29 4.88 0.86
C VAL A 78 1.73 6.00 1.72
N HIS A 79 1.66 7.19 1.14
CA HIS A 79 1.12 8.40 1.74
C HIS A 79 -0.41 8.41 1.64
N ILE A 80 -1.06 8.53 2.79
CA ILE A 80 -2.50 8.73 2.94
C ILE A 80 -2.79 10.23 2.89
N HIS A 81 -3.87 10.61 2.21
CA HIS A 81 -4.25 12.02 2.16
C HIS A 81 -4.58 12.53 3.59
N PRO A 82 -3.96 13.62 4.09
CA PRO A 82 -4.04 13.99 5.50
C PRO A 82 -5.45 14.39 5.95
N THR A 83 -6.22 15.05 5.08
CA THR A 83 -7.60 15.49 5.39
C THR A 83 -8.66 14.48 4.94
N CYS A 84 -8.68 14.13 3.65
CA CYS A 84 -9.71 13.25 3.07
C CYS A 84 -9.58 11.79 3.51
N LYS A 85 -8.40 11.39 4.00
CA LYS A 85 -8.03 10.02 4.33
C LYS A 85 -8.29 9.06 3.16
N CYS A 86 -8.26 7.76 3.43
CA CYS A 86 -8.45 6.70 2.44
C CYS A 86 -9.68 5.86 2.82
N VAL A 87 -10.69 5.76 1.94
CA VAL A 87 -11.95 5.03 2.25
C VAL A 87 -11.98 3.58 1.76
N HIS A 88 -10.91 3.14 1.13
CA HIS A 88 -10.83 1.86 0.41
C HIS A 88 -9.69 0.99 0.97
N VAL A 89 -9.53 1.05 2.29
CA VAL A 89 -8.53 0.34 3.06
C VAL A 89 -9.18 -0.31 4.26
N ASN A 90 -8.72 -1.52 4.59
CA ASN A 90 -9.12 -2.24 5.80
C ASN A 90 -7.92 -2.31 6.74
N LEU A 91 -8.14 -2.02 8.02
CA LEU A 91 -7.17 -2.40 9.04
C LEU A 91 -7.41 -3.85 9.41
N VAL A 92 -6.40 -4.67 9.19
CA VAL A 92 -6.40 -6.05 9.64
C VAL A 92 -5.80 -6.05 11.04
N THR A 93 -6.66 -6.21 12.05
CA THR A 93 -6.22 -6.41 13.43
C THR A 93 -6.15 -7.90 13.72
N ARG A 94 -4.98 -8.37 14.17
CA ARG A 94 -4.81 -9.77 14.57
C ARG A 94 -5.50 -9.99 15.91
N ARG A 95 -6.36 -11.02 16.01
CA ARG A 95 -7.13 -11.36 17.23
C ARG A 95 -6.56 -12.54 18.02
N VAL A 96 -5.38 -13.07 17.65
CA VAL A 96 -4.79 -14.25 18.29
C VAL A 96 -4.03 -13.81 19.54
N PRO A 97 -4.37 -14.31 20.75
CA PRO A 97 -3.66 -13.98 21.98
C PRO A 97 -2.17 -14.38 21.92
N GLY A 98 -1.27 -13.48 22.35
CA GLY A 98 0.17 -13.77 22.48
C GLY A 98 1.05 -13.31 21.30
N LEU A 99 0.49 -12.71 20.26
CA LEU A 99 1.25 -12.10 19.14
C LEU A 99 1.05 -10.58 19.11
N SER A 100 2.10 -9.83 18.79
CA SER A 100 2.02 -8.39 18.56
C SER A 100 1.17 -8.07 17.32
N ASP A 101 0.39 -6.99 17.38
CA ASP A 101 -0.39 -6.51 16.25
C ASP A 101 0.54 -5.83 15.23
N GLU A 102 0.50 -6.31 13.99
CA GLU A 102 1.30 -5.80 12.88
C GLU A 102 0.74 -4.47 12.33
N LYS A 103 -0.42 -4.01 12.84
CA LYS A 103 -1.12 -2.78 12.42
C LYS A 103 -1.22 -2.71 10.90
N GLU A 104 -1.68 -3.80 10.30
CA GLU A 104 -1.67 -4.00 8.86
C GLU A 104 -2.78 -3.19 8.18
N TYR A 105 -2.38 -2.30 7.27
CA TYR A 105 -3.27 -1.62 6.35
C TYR A 105 -3.32 -2.37 5.02
N LEU A 106 -4.48 -2.91 4.71
CA LEU A 106 -4.73 -3.72 3.53
C LEU A 106 -5.60 -2.93 2.54
N PHE A 107 -4.96 -2.39 1.50
CA PHE A 107 -5.67 -1.74 0.40
C PHE A 107 -6.36 -2.79 -0.46
N VAL A 108 -7.61 -2.50 -0.83
CA VAL A 108 -8.43 -3.44 -1.62
C VAL A 108 -7.95 -3.53 -3.08
N PRO A 109 -8.33 -4.59 -3.82
CA PRO A 109 -8.09 -4.68 -5.26
C PRO A 109 -8.53 -3.43 -6.00
N TYR A 110 -7.73 -3.05 -6.99
CA TYR A 110 -7.88 -1.89 -7.85
C TYR A 110 -7.82 -0.52 -7.13
N SER A 111 -7.22 -0.48 -5.94
CA SER A 111 -6.76 0.76 -5.29
C SER A 111 -5.92 1.61 -6.24
N VAL A 112 -6.19 2.91 -6.26
CA VAL A 112 -5.49 3.86 -7.13
C VAL A 112 -4.33 4.50 -6.37
N PHE A 113 -3.16 4.45 -6.99
CA PHE A 113 -1.95 5.09 -6.50
C PHE A 113 -1.41 6.06 -7.54
N THR A 114 -0.81 7.15 -7.06
CA THR A 114 -0.02 8.07 -7.88
C THR A 114 1.43 7.99 -7.44
N VAL A 115 2.34 7.73 -8.37
CA VAL A 115 3.78 7.76 -8.08
C VAL A 115 4.18 9.17 -7.66
N ARG A 116 4.75 9.30 -6.46
CA ARG A 116 5.29 10.56 -5.94
C ARG A 116 6.77 10.69 -6.34
N SER A 117 7.55 9.66 -6.08
CA SER A 117 8.98 9.59 -6.38
C SER A 117 9.43 8.13 -6.48
N ALA A 118 10.55 7.90 -7.15
CA ALA A 118 11.28 6.65 -7.12
C ALA A 118 12.78 6.97 -7.04
N GLN A 119 13.45 6.41 -6.04
CA GLN A 119 14.89 6.52 -5.81
C GLN A 119 15.51 5.15 -6.00
N TRP A 120 16.38 5.05 -7.00
CA TRP A 120 17.03 3.81 -7.38
C TRP A 120 18.41 3.71 -6.71
N ASN A 121 18.40 3.17 -5.49
CA ASN A 121 19.61 2.92 -4.68
C ASN A 121 20.36 1.64 -5.10
N ALA A 122 21.28 1.11 -4.28
CA ALA A 122 21.99 -0.13 -4.58
C ALA A 122 21.06 -1.37 -4.68
N GLY A 123 19.86 -1.30 -4.11
CA GLY A 123 18.88 -2.39 -4.14
C GLY A 123 19.21 -3.53 -3.18
N THR A 124 20.03 -3.27 -2.16
CA THR A 124 20.42 -4.24 -1.13
C THR A 124 19.50 -4.15 0.09
N GLU A 125 19.67 -5.03 1.08
CA GLU A 125 18.89 -4.97 2.33
C GLU A 125 19.11 -3.67 3.11
N THR A 126 20.36 -3.19 3.16
CA THR A 126 20.73 -1.96 3.87
C THR A 126 20.57 -0.70 3.03
N ASP A 127 20.46 -0.83 1.71
CA ASP A 127 20.26 0.28 0.77
C ASP A 127 19.22 -0.09 -0.32
N PRO A 128 17.96 -0.36 0.07
CA PRO A 128 16.90 -0.76 -0.85
C PRO A 128 16.48 0.41 -1.73
N HIS A 129 15.92 0.13 -2.91
CA HIS A 129 15.21 1.18 -3.66
C HIS A 129 14.07 1.76 -2.82
N VAL A 130 13.75 3.04 -3.02
CA VAL A 130 12.67 3.70 -2.29
C VAL A 130 11.63 4.22 -3.28
N ILE A 131 10.39 3.75 -3.15
CA ILE A 131 9.28 4.18 -4.01
C ILE A 131 8.20 4.81 -3.14
N GLU A 132 7.86 6.06 -3.42
CA GLU A 132 6.79 6.75 -2.72
C GLU A 132 5.53 6.84 -3.58
N LEU A 133 4.39 6.52 -2.98
CA LEU A 133 3.09 6.54 -3.62
C LEU A 133 2.12 7.41 -2.81
N ASN A 134 1.25 8.15 -3.49
CA ASN A 134 0.07 8.75 -2.88
C ASN A 134 -1.14 7.84 -3.13
N ALA A 135 -1.80 7.38 -2.06
CA ALA A 135 -3.07 6.66 -2.19
C ALA A 135 -4.20 7.64 -2.51
N ALA A 136 -5.04 7.32 -3.49
CA ALA A 136 -6.23 8.10 -3.79
C ALA A 136 -7.22 8.06 -2.60
N PRO A 137 -7.89 9.16 -2.22
CA PRO A 137 -8.86 9.09 -1.13
C PRO A 137 -10.04 8.14 -1.41
N ASP A 138 -10.55 8.17 -2.64
CA ASP A 138 -11.68 7.36 -3.11
C ASP A 138 -11.43 6.91 -4.57
N ASN A 139 -11.36 5.60 -4.78
CA ASN A 139 -11.16 4.99 -6.10
C ASN A 139 -12.17 5.43 -7.16
N LYS A 140 -13.39 5.81 -6.74
CA LYS A 140 -14.47 6.22 -7.65
C LYS A 140 -14.22 7.58 -8.31
N GLN A 141 -13.30 8.36 -7.77
CA GLN A 141 -12.91 9.66 -8.31
C GLN A 141 -11.77 9.55 -9.34
N CYS A 142 -11.32 8.34 -9.64
CA CYS A 142 -10.21 8.09 -10.56
C CYS A 142 -10.69 7.38 -11.84
N PRO A 143 -10.06 7.63 -13.00
CA PRO A 143 -10.42 6.97 -14.27
C PRO A 143 -10.39 5.44 -14.18
N LEU A 144 -11.27 4.77 -14.91
CA LEU A 144 -11.37 3.31 -14.91
C LEU A 144 -10.29 2.63 -15.77
N ASP A 145 -9.81 3.34 -16.77
CA ASP A 145 -8.85 2.92 -17.81
C ASP A 145 -7.37 3.20 -17.43
N LEU A 146 -7.10 3.50 -16.16
CA LEU A 146 -5.73 3.63 -15.66
C LEU A 146 -4.95 2.33 -15.88
N PRO A 147 -3.63 2.41 -16.19
CA PRO A 147 -2.81 1.23 -16.35
C PRO A 147 -2.79 0.40 -15.07
N LEU A 148 -2.68 -0.91 -15.23
CA LEU A 148 -2.52 -1.84 -14.12
C LEU A 148 -1.04 -1.97 -13.75
N ALA A 149 -0.76 -2.19 -12.47
CA ALA A 149 0.55 -2.59 -12.01
C ALA A 149 0.99 -3.91 -12.68
N PRO A 150 2.11 -3.93 -13.43
CA PRO A 150 2.49 -5.07 -14.28
C PRO A 150 3.03 -6.29 -13.52
N TRP A 151 3.30 -6.18 -12.22
CA TRP A 151 3.87 -7.23 -11.36
C TRP A 151 2.82 -8.02 -10.57
N SER A 152 1.54 -7.88 -10.92
CA SER A 152 0.42 -8.43 -10.15
C SER A 152 -0.09 -9.76 -10.71
#